data_AF-A0A940P450-F1
#
_entry.id   AF-A0A940P450-F1
#
_cell.length_a   1.000
_cell.length_b   1.000
_cell.length_c   1.000
_cell.angle_alpha   90.00
_cell.angle_beta   90.00
_cell.angle_gamma   90.00
#
_symmetry.space_group_name_H-M   'P 1'
#
loop_
_entity.id
_entity.type
_entity.pdbx_description
1 polymer ?
#
loop_
_entity_poly.entity_id
_entity_poly.type
_entity_poly.pdbx_seq_one_letter_code
_entity_poly.pdbx_strand_id
1 'polypeptide(L)'
;MKNLPHIGQRIMKSALAVALCMIIYQIRTQLPVGNGIPFYSALAALWCMQPYPDTTKNTAWQRSFGTLTGAAYGLAFLLLMRLFDVSQPIAVYLTASVLVIPVIYTTVVTDHRNASFFSCVVFLSIALTHSFDENPFLFVLNRVIDTFIGIAVGVAVNDFRFPIRHDNETLYVCGIDDVLISAESQYSKVELNRLIRGGVKFTISTTRTPAELMSLMHGTELNLPV
;
A
#
# COMPACT_ATOMS: atom_id res chain seq x y z
N MET A 1 30.46 -10.55 12.34
CA MET A 1 29.92 -10.24 11.01
C MET A 1 28.41 -10.33 11.09
N LYS A 2 27.65 -9.26 10.80
CA LYS A 2 26.18 -9.32 10.74
C LYS A 2 25.80 -10.19 9.53
N ASN A 3 25.18 -11.34 9.78
CA ASN A 3 24.65 -12.19 8.71
C ASN A 3 23.56 -11.43 7.95
N LEU A 4 23.52 -11.57 6.61
CA LEU A 4 22.45 -10.97 5.82
C LEU A 4 21.10 -11.60 6.22
N PRO A 5 20.02 -10.80 6.28
CA PRO A 5 18.70 -11.33 6.54
C PRO A 5 18.26 -12.25 5.40
N HIS A 6 17.63 -13.37 5.75
CA HIS A 6 17.10 -14.31 4.77
C HIS A 6 15.98 -13.67 3.94
N ILE A 7 15.85 -14.08 2.68
CA ILE A 7 14.78 -13.63 1.80
C ILE A 7 13.45 -14.19 2.31
N GLY A 8 12.65 -13.33 2.94
CA GLY A 8 11.34 -13.70 3.46
C GLY A 8 10.28 -13.87 2.36
N GLN A 9 9.23 -14.63 2.65
CA GLN A 9 8.13 -14.91 1.71
C GLN A 9 7.46 -13.63 1.15
N ARG A 10 7.40 -12.54 1.94
CA ARG A 10 6.87 -11.25 1.48
C ARG A 10 7.67 -10.69 0.30
N ILE A 11 9.00 -10.80 0.33
CA ILE A 11 9.87 -10.32 -0.77
C ILE A 11 9.56 -11.09 -2.06
N MET A 12 9.43 -12.42 -1.95
CA MET A 12 9.11 -13.28 -3.10
C MET A 12 7.72 -12.96 -3.67
N LYS A 13 6.72 -12.75 -2.80
CA LYS A 13 5.36 -12.35 -3.20
C LYS A 13 5.32 -10.97 -3.87
N SER A 14 6.09 -10.01 -3.37
CA SER A 14 6.23 -8.71 -4.00
C SER A 14 6.80 -8.83 -5.41
N ALA A 15 7.86 -9.62 -5.60
CA ALA A 15 8.44 -9.88 -6.92
C ALA A 15 7.44 -10.57 -7.87
N LEU A 16 6.69 -11.57 -7.36
CA LEU A 16 5.64 -12.23 -8.12
C LEU A 16 4.53 -11.26 -8.55
N ALA A 17 4.08 -10.37 -7.67
CA ALA A 17 3.05 -9.40 -8.00
C ALA A 17 3.50 -8.40 -9.07
N VAL A 18 4.76 -7.96 -9.01
CA VAL A 18 5.34 -7.12 -10.08
C VAL A 18 5.40 -7.89 -11.40
N ALA A 19 5.84 -9.15 -11.38
CA ALA A 19 5.87 -9.99 -12.58
C ALA A 19 4.46 -10.18 -13.18
N LEU A 20 3.45 -10.42 -12.35
CA LEU A 20 2.05 -10.52 -12.79
C LEU A 20 1.54 -9.20 -13.39
N CYS A 21 1.88 -8.06 -12.80
CA CYS A 21 1.54 -6.75 -13.38
C CYS A 21 2.16 -6.56 -14.77
N MET A 22 3.43 -6.96 -14.95
CA MET A 22 4.11 -6.89 -16.25
C MET A 22 3.48 -7.82 -17.29
N ILE A 23 3.06 -9.02 -16.90
CA ILE A 23 2.35 -9.96 -17.79
C ILE A 23 0.99 -9.39 -18.20
N ILE A 24 0.22 -8.86 -17.24
CA ILE A 24 -1.09 -8.24 -17.53
C ILE A 24 -0.92 -7.03 -18.44
N TYR A 25 0.12 -6.23 -18.24
CA TYR A 25 0.46 -5.13 -19.13
C TYR A 25 0.74 -5.62 -20.56
N GLN A 26 1.57 -6.65 -20.72
CA GLN A 26 1.87 -7.22 -22.04
C GLN A 26 0.62 -7.73 -22.76
N ILE A 27 -0.32 -8.32 -22.02
CA ILE A 27 -1.63 -8.76 -22.56
C ILE A 27 -2.48 -7.54 -22.95
N ARG A 28 -2.49 -6.47 -22.14
CA ARG A 28 -3.22 -5.23 -22.46
C ARG A 28 -2.71 -4.55 -23.72
N THR A 29 -1.41 -4.57 -23.98
CA THR A 29 -0.81 -4.00 -25.21
C THR A 29 -1.30 -4.72 -26.47
N GLN A 30 -1.70 -5.99 -26.36
CA GLN A 30 -2.29 -6.76 -27.47
C GLN A 30 -3.80 -6.52 -27.62
N LEU A 31 -4.45 -5.92 -26.61
CA LEU A 31 -5.87 -5.55 -26.64
C LEU A 31 -6.02 -4.10 -27.12
N PRO A 32 -7.15 -3.72 -27.75
CA PRO A 32 -7.45 -2.34 -28.15
C PRO A 32 -7.78 -1.41 -26.96
N VAL A 33 -7.33 -1.75 -25.74
CA VAL A 33 -7.66 -1.06 -24.48
C VAL A 33 -6.61 -0.01 -24.10
N GLY A 34 -5.68 0.31 -25.01
CA GLY A 34 -4.73 1.42 -24.87
C GLY A 34 -3.43 1.06 -24.16
N ASN A 35 -2.37 1.80 -24.50
CA ASN A 35 -1.03 1.63 -23.98
C ASN A 35 -0.89 2.40 -22.66
N GLY A 36 -1.03 1.70 -21.54
CA GLY A 36 -0.69 2.23 -20.21
C GLY A 36 0.83 2.28 -19.98
N ILE A 37 1.26 2.51 -18.73
CA ILE A 37 2.67 2.38 -18.35
C ILE A 37 2.76 1.34 -17.21
N PRO A 38 3.52 0.24 -17.38
CA PRO A 38 3.52 -0.86 -16.41
C PRO A 38 4.05 -0.44 -15.05
N PHE A 39 4.90 0.59 -15.00
CA PHE A 39 5.43 1.21 -13.80
C PHE A 39 4.33 1.55 -12.77
N TYR A 40 3.19 2.07 -13.21
CA TYR A 40 2.11 2.51 -12.33
C TYR A 40 1.38 1.35 -11.66
N SER A 41 1.13 0.28 -12.43
CA SER A 41 0.55 -0.95 -11.91
C SER A 41 1.49 -1.66 -10.93
N ALA A 42 2.79 -1.74 -11.24
CA ALA A 42 3.79 -2.37 -10.39
C ALA A 42 3.95 -1.62 -9.05
N LEU A 43 4.02 -0.28 -9.06
CA LEU A 43 4.06 0.53 -7.83
C LEU A 43 2.80 0.37 -7.00
N ALA A 44 1.65 0.14 -7.62
CA ALA A 44 0.40 -0.11 -6.91
C ALA A 44 0.38 -1.47 -6.24
N ALA A 45 0.81 -2.51 -6.94
CA ALA A 45 0.91 -3.84 -6.39
C ALA A 45 1.89 -3.89 -5.21
N LEU A 46 3.07 -3.28 -5.34
CA LEU A 46 4.08 -3.25 -4.27
C LEU A 46 3.57 -2.54 -3.01
N TRP A 47 2.79 -1.47 -3.17
CA TRP A 47 2.27 -0.73 -2.03
C TRP A 47 1.19 -1.49 -1.27
N CYS A 48 0.39 -2.30 -1.97
CA CYS A 48 -0.62 -3.17 -1.37
C CYS A 48 -0.01 -4.37 -0.64
N MET A 49 1.29 -4.64 -0.76
CA MET A 49 1.96 -5.71 -0.01
C MET A 49 2.14 -5.32 1.46
N GLN A 50 1.10 -5.47 2.28
CA GLN A 50 1.15 -5.19 3.72
C GLN A 50 1.25 -6.48 4.56
N PRO A 51 1.85 -6.44 5.77
CA PRO A 51 1.98 -7.62 6.63
C PRO A 51 0.64 -8.27 6.97
N TYR A 52 -0.40 -7.44 7.16
CA TYR A 52 -1.73 -7.84 7.61
C TYR A 52 -2.80 -7.62 6.51
N PRO A 53 -3.82 -8.48 6.40
CA PRO A 53 -4.90 -8.32 5.41
C PRO A 53 -5.73 -7.06 5.63
N ASP A 54 -6.08 -6.71 6.87
CA ASP A 54 -6.90 -5.53 7.15
C ASP A 54 -6.18 -4.23 6.77
N THR A 55 -4.87 -4.17 7.03
CA THR A 55 -4.06 -3.03 6.61
C THR A 55 -3.91 -2.98 5.09
N THR A 56 -3.87 -4.14 4.42
CA THR A 56 -3.89 -4.24 2.95
C THR A 56 -5.16 -3.64 2.36
N LYS A 57 -6.33 -4.03 2.88
CA LYS A 57 -7.64 -3.51 2.43
C LYS A 57 -7.75 -2.00 2.65
N ASN A 58 -7.37 -1.51 3.82
CA ASN A 58 -7.39 -0.08 4.12
C ASN A 58 -6.44 0.70 3.18
N THR A 59 -5.25 0.16 2.93
CA THR A 59 -4.28 0.78 2.02
C THR A 59 -4.78 0.78 0.56
N ALA A 60 -5.41 -0.30 0.12
CA ALA A 60 -6.03 -0.38 -1.20
C ALA A 60 -7.14 0.67 -1.35
N TRP A 61 -8.01 0.82 -0.33
CA TRP A 61 -9.06 1.84 -0.32
C TRP A 61 -8.50 3.25 -0.40
N GLN A 62 -7.53 3.58 0.45
CA GLN A 62 -6.87 4.89 0.45
C GLN A 62 -6.20 5.18 -0.89
N ARG A 63 -5.58 4.18 -1.51
CA ARG A 63 -4.94 4.33 -2.82
C ARG A 63 -5.95 4.52 -3.94
N SER A 64 -7.07 3.79 -3.92
CA SER A 64 -8.17 3.99 -4.88
C SER A 64 -8.76 5.38 -4.77
N PHE A 65 -9.09 5.84 -3.56
CA PHE A 65 -9.59 7.19 -3.33
C PHE A 65 -8.59 8.25 -3.80
N GLY A 66 -7.32 8.12 -3.39
CA GLY A 66 -6.26 9.04 -3.77
C GLY A 66 -6.00 9.08 -5.29
N THR A 67 -6.14 7.95 -5.97
CA THR A 67 -5.98 7.90 -7.43
C THR A 67 -7.11 8.66 -8.13
N LEU A 68 -8.35 8.50 -7.66
CA LEU A 68 -9.51 9.19 -8.24
C LEU A 68 -9.45 10.70 -8.01
N THR A 69 -9.13 11.15 -6.79
CA THR A 69 -8.95 12.57 -6.49
C THR A 69 -7.79 13.17 -7.27
N GLY A 70 -6.63 12.50 -7.29
CA GLY A 70 -5.47 12.95 -8.06
C GLY A 70 -5.74 13.03 -9.56
N ALA A 71 -6.48 12.06 -10.11
CA ALA A 71 -6.89 12.06 -11.52
C ALA A 71 -7.89 13.17 -11.84
N ALA A 72 -8.85 13.45 -10.96
CA ALA A 72 -9.80 14.54 -11.12
C ALA A 72 -9.08 15.90 -11.16
N TYR A 73 -8.16 16.16 -10.21
CA TYR A 73 -7.35 17.38 -10.22
C TYR A 73 -6.36 17.43 -11.39
N GLY A 74 -5.78 16.30 -11.78
CA GLY A 74 -4.88 16.23 -12.93
C GLY A 74 -5.60 16.57 -14.23
N LEU A 75 -6.83 16.07 -14.39
CA LEU A 75 -7.67 16.40 -15.54
C LEU A 75 -8.08 17.87 -15.54
N ALA A 76 -8.52 18.40 -14.39
CA ALA A 76 -8.86 19.81 -14.25
C ALA A 76 -7.66 20.73 -14.57
N PHE A 77 -6.46 20.35 -14.12
CA PHE A 77 -5.23 21.07 -14.43
C PHE A 77 -4.90 21.07 -15.93
N LEU A 78 -4.99 19.92 -16.60
CA LEU A 78 -4.76 19.83 -18.04
C LEU A 78 -5.75 20.70 -18.83
N LEU A 79 -7.03 20.70 -18.43
CA LEU A 79 -8.05 21.55 -19.03
C LEU A 79 -7.74 23.04 -18.83
N LEU A 80 -7.28 23.44 -17.64
CA LEU A 80 -6.88 24.82 -17.37
C LEU A 80 -5.65 25.23 -18.20
N MET A 81 -4.59 24.41 -18.24
CA MET A 81 -3.39 24.71 -19.02
C MET A 81 -3.72 24.87 -20.51
N ARG A 82 -4.60 24.01 -21.04
CA ARG A 82 -5.07 24.09 -22.44
C ARG A 82 -5.96 25.30 -22.70
N LEU A 83 -6.79 25.69 -21.75
CA LEU A 83 -7.65 26.88 -21.87
C LEU A 83 -6.84 28.18 -21.93
N PHE A 84 -5.77 28.28 -21.14
CA PHE A 84 -4.89 29.45 -21.09
C PHE A 84 -3.70 29.38 -22.08
N ASP A 85 -3.64 28.33 -22.92
CA ASP A 85 -2.57 28.06 -23.88
C ASP A 85 -1.15 28.15 -23.28
N VAL A 86 -1.03 27.70 -22.03
CA VAL A 86 0.24 27.76 -21.28
C VAL A 86 1.11 26.59 -21.67
N SER A 87 1.96 26.80 -22.68
CA SER A 87 2.92 25.81 -23.17
C SER A 87 4.32 25.96 -22.55
N GLN A 88 4.55 26.97 -21.72
CA GLN A 88 5.87 27.21 -21.10
C GLN A 88 6.11 26.24 -19.93
N PRO A 89 7.15 25.37 -19.98
CA PRO A 89 7.37 24.34 -18.96
C PRO A 89 7.49 24.90 -17.54
N ILE A 90 8.15 26.05 -17.38
CA ILE A 90 8.33 26.71 -16.08
C ILE A 90 6.97 27.13 -15.50
N ALA A 91 6.07 27.67 -16.32
CA ALA A 91 4.74 28.09 -15.88
C ALA A 91 3.88 26.88 -15.48
N VAL A 92 3.96 25.78 -16.23
CA VAL A 92 3.31 24.50 -15.89
C VAL A 92 3.81 23.97 -14.54
N TYR A 93 5.13 23.99 -14.29
CA TYR A 93 5.69 23.48 -13.03
C TYR A 93 5.33 24.34 -11.82
N LEU A 94 5.32 25.67 -11.97
CA LEU A 94 4.91 26.59 -10.91
C LEU A 94 3.43 26.44 -10.58
N THR A 95 2.57 26.40 -11.60
CA THR A 95 1.12 26.23 -11.42
C THR A 95 0.78 24.86 -10.83
N ALA A 96 1.44 23.78 -11.29
CA ALA A 96 1.29 22.45 -10.72
C ALA A 96 1.67 22.44 -9.23
N SER A 97 2.77 23.10 -8.86
CA SER A 97 3.25 23.17 -7.47
C SER A 97 2.25 23.92 -6.56
N VAL A 98 1.66 25.02 -7.04
CA VAL A 98 0.60 25.74 -6.31
C VAL A 98 -0.65 24.86 -6.15
N LEU A 99 -1.02 24.11 -7.18
CA LEU A 99 -2.19 23.23 -7.17
C LEU A 99 -2.04 21.97 -6.30
N VAL A 100 -0.83 21.64 -5.83
CA VAL A 100 -0.66 20.62 -4.79
C VAL A 100 -1.39 21.03 -3.49
N ILE A 101 -1.44 22.32 -3.17
CA ILE A 101 -2.10 22.83 -1.96
C ILE A 101 -3.60 22.45 -1.92
N PRO A 102 -4.43 22.78 -2.93
CA PRO A 102 -5.83 22.37 -2.94
C PRO A 102 -6.02 20.85 -3.04
N VAL A 103 -5.12 20.12 -3.69
CA VAL A 103 -5.16 18.63 -3.71
C VAL A 103 -5.01 18.07 -2.30
N ILE A 104 -4.00 18.53 -1.54
CA ILE A 104 -3.81 18.10 -0.15
C ILE A 104 -4.99 18.55 0.71
N TYR A 105 -5.40 19.82 0.59
CA TYR A 105 -6.49 20.37 1.39
C TYR A 105 -7.79 19.58 1.23
N THR A 106 -8.18 19.23 0.01
CA THR A 106 -9.39 18.44 -0.21
C THR A 106 -9.31 17.04 0.38
N THR A 107 -8.15 16.38 0.32
CA THR A 107 -7.95 15.07 0.95
C THR A 107 -8.03 15.13 2.48
N VAL A 108 -7.65 16.26 3.08
CA VAL A 108 -7.78 16.50 4.53
C VAL A 108 -9.24 16.78 4.90
N VAL A 109 -9.95 17.59 4.10
CA VAL A 109 -11.38 17.92 4.33
C VAL A 109 -12.27 16.69 4.18
N THR A 110 -11.94 15.77 3.28
CA THR A 110 -12.65 14.48 3.15
C THR A 110 -12.27 13.44 4.20
N ASP A 111 -11.44 13.79 5.19
CA ASP A 111 -10.93 12.89 6.26
C ASP A 111 -10.11 11.69 5.75
N HIS A 112 -9.63 11.75 4.50
CA HIS A 112 -8.78 10.72 3.89
C HIS A 112 -7.31 11.16 3.88
N ARG A 113 -6.77 11.56 5.04
CA ARG A 113 -5.40 12.12 5.16
C ARG A 113 -4.32 11.21 4.58
N ASN A 114 -4.45 9.90 4.79
CA ASN A 114 -3.51 8.90 4.27
C ASN A 114 -3.54 8.79 2.73
N ALA A 115 -4.63 9.21 2.08
CA ALA A 115 -4.76 9.24 0.63
C ALA A 115 -4.10 10.47 -0.02
N SER A 116 -3.69 11.47 0.78
CA SER A 116 -3.09 12.71 0.29
C SER A 116 -1.85 12.46 -0.56
N PHE A 117 -0.95 11.59 -0.10
CA PHE A 117 0.25 11.22 -0.83
C PHE A 117 -0.05 10.65 -2.22
N PHE A 118 -1.00 9.70 -2.32
CA PHE A 118 -1.36 9.11 -3.61
C PHE A 118 -2.03 10.13 -4.54
N SER A 119 -2.86 11.01 -3.99
CA SER A 119 -3.50 12.09 -4.74
C SER A 119 -2.47 12.99 -5.39
N CYS A 120 -1.46 13.42 -4.63
CA CYS A 120 -0.36 14.23 -5.13
C CYS A 120 0.48 13.49 -6.17
N VAL A 121 0.82 12.22 -5.93
CA VAL A 121 1.63 11.43 -6.89
C VAL A 121 0.90 11.25 -8.21
N VAL A 122 -0.41 10.96 -8.19
CA VAL A 122 -1.20 10.79 -9.42
C VAL A 122 -1.39 12.13 -10.12
N PHE A 123 -1.71 13.20 -9.37
CA PHE A 123 -1.81 14.55 -9.90
C PHE A 123 -0.52 15.01 -10.60
N LEU A 124 0.62 14.94 -9.90
CA LEU A 124 1.92 15.35 -10.46
C LEU A 124 2.34 14.48 -11.63
N SER A 125 2.06 13.18 -11.58
CA SER A 125 2.31 12.26 -12.70
C SER A 125 1.50 12.61 -13.94
N ILE A 126 0.31 13.21 -13.81
CA ILE A 126 -0.49 13.65 -14.95
C ILE A 126 0.00 15.03 -15.41
N ALA A 127 0.17 15.97 -14.49
CA ALA A 127 0.59 17.34 -14.75
C ALA A 127 1.95 17.43 -15.44
N LEU A 128 2.94 16.65 -14.98
CA LEU A 128 4.32 16.75 -15.46
C LEU A 128 4.60 15.93 -16.72
N THR A 129 3.82 14.88 -17.01
CA THR A 129 4.12 13.97 -18.12
C THR A 129 3.36 14.31 -19.40
N HIS A 130 2.15 14.90 -19.33
CA HIS A 130 1.25 15.01 -20.49
C HIS A 130 0.77 16.44 -20.80
N SER A 131 1.47 17.48 -20.31
CA SER A 131 1.13 18.86 -20.68
C SER A 131 1.30 19.16 -22.19
N PHE A 132 1.84 18.22 -22.97
CA PHE A 132 2.25 18.44 -24.37
C PHE A 132 1.74 17.39 -25.39
N ASP A 133 0.88 16.42 -25.01
CA ASP A 133 0.42 15.33 -25.91
C ASP A 133 -1.00 15.52 -26.46
N GLU A 134 -1.28 14.94 -27.63
CA GLU A 134 -2.52 15.15 -28.39
C GLU A 134 -3.80 14.61 -27.72
N ASN A 135 -3.72 13.55 -26.88
CA ASN A 135 -4.90 12.94 -26.23
C ASN A 135 -4.73 12.73 -24.70
N PRO A 136 -4.73 13.81 -23.89
CA PRO A 136 -4.47 13.74 -22.45
C PRO A 136 -5.53 12.93 -21.68
N PHE A 137 -6.78 12.91 -22.16
CA PHE A 137 -7.87 12.17 -21.53
C PHE A 137 -7.63 10.66 -21.52
N LEU A 138 -7.12 10.09 -22.63
CA LEU A 138 -6.81 8.68 -22.71
C LEU A 138 -5.69 8.30 -21.74
N PHE A 139 -4.71 9.19 -21.55
CA PHE A 139 -3.65 8.96 -20.57
C PHE A 139 -4.18 8.94 -19.15
N VAL A 140 -5.00 9.93 -18.75
CA VAL A 140 -5.58 9.97 -17.40
C VAL A 140 -6.40 8.70 -17.14
N LEU A 141 -7.20 8.25 -18.11
CA LEU A 141 -7.96 7.02 -17.98
C LEU A 141 -7.05 5.79 -17.84
N ASN A 142 -6.03 5.66 -18.68
CA ASN A 142 -5.04 4.58 -18.59
C ASN A 142 -4.31 4.60 -17.25
N ARG A 143 -3.96 5.77 -16.72
CA ARG A 143 -3.31 5.95 -15.42
C ARG A 143 -4.16 5.40 -14.28
N VAL A 144 -5.47 5.66 -14.33
CA VAL A 144 -6.44 5.17 -13.36
C VAL A 144 -6.58 3.65 -13.47
N ILE A 145 -6.77 3.13 -14.69
CA ILE A 145 -6.90 1.69 -14.95
C ILE A 145 -5.65 0.91 -14.51
N ASP A 146 -4.46 1.38 -14.88
CA ASP A 146 -3.18 0.75 -14.52
C ASP A 146 -3.03 0.64 -13.00
N THR A 147 -3.41 1.70 -12.29
CA THR A 147 -3.32 1.73 -10.82
C THR A 147 -4.31 0.76 -10.19
N PHE A 148 -5.54 0.66 -10.71
CA PHE A 148 -6.54 -0.30 -10.23
C PHE A 148 -6.14 -1.75 -10.51
N ILE A 149 -5.57 -2.05 -11.68
CA ILE A 149 -5.03 -3.38 -11.99
C ILE A 149 -3.95 -3.74 -10.98
N GLY A 150 -3.02 -2.83 -10.72
CA GLY A 150 -1.97 -3.05 -9.73
C GLY A 150 -2.50 -3.26 -8.31
N ILE A 151 -3.52 -2.49 -7.88
CA ILE A 151 -4.20 -2.72 -6.60
C ILE A 151 -4.81 -4.12 -6.54
N ALA A 152 -5.56 -4.52 -7.58
CA ALA A 152 -6.22 -5.81 -7.64
C ALA A 152 -5.21 -6.97 -7.55
N VAL A 153 -4.13 -6.90 -8.34
CA VAL A 153 -3.06 -7.91 -8.32
C VAL A 153 -2.34 -7.92 -6.97
N GLY A 154 -2.02 -6.75 -6.42
CA GLY A 154 -1.33 -6.62 -5.13
C GLY A 154 -2.14 -7.23 -3.99
N VAL A 155 -3.43 -6.90 -3.91
CA VAL A 155 -4.35 -7.48 -2.91
C VAL A 155 -4.47 -8.99 -3.13
N ALA A 156 -4.70 -9.44 -4.37
CA ALA A 156 -4.85 -10.86 -4.67
C ALA A 156 -3.62 -11.68 -4.24
N VAL A 157 -2.41 -11.24 -4.58
CA VAL A 157 -1.17 -11.96 -4.23
C VAL A 157 -0.86 -11.88 -2.73
N ASN A 158 -1.17 -10.75 -2.09
CA ASN A 158 -0.95 -10.58 -0.66
C ASN A 158 -1.90 -11.46 0.17
N ASP A 159 -3.17 -11.51 -0.22
CA ASP A 159 -4.23 -12.30 0.42
C ASP A 159 -4.17 -13.78 0.04
N PHE A 160 -3.50 -14.15 -1.06
CA PHE A 160 -3.27 -15.54 -1.45
C PHE A 160 -2.41 -16.26 -0.40
N ARG A 161 -3.07 -16.83 0.60
CA ARG A 161 -2.49 -17.65 1.66
C ARG A 161 -3.36 -18.90 1.79
N PHE A 162 -2.73 -20.04 2.03
CA PHE A 162 -3.48 -21.22 2.41
C PHE A 162 -4.26 -20.90 3.69
N PRO A 163 -5.58 -21.13 3.73
CA PRO A 163 -6.39 -20.91 4.93
C PRO A 163 -6.00 -21.96 5.96
N ILE A 164 -5.00 -21.62 6.79
CA ILE A 164 -4.65 -22.43 7.96
C ILE A 164 -5.76 -22.19 8.96
N ARG A 165 -6.54 -23.25 9.28
CA ARG A 165 -7.50 -23.21 10.37
C ARG A 165 -6.71 -23.09 11.67
N HIS A 166 -6.88 -21.98 12.37
CA HIS A 166 -6.35 -21.80 13.70
C HIS A 166 -7.32 -22.41 14.72
N ASP A 167 -6.78 -23.11 15.71
CA ASP A 167 -7.55 -23.59 16.84
C ASP A 167 -7.86 -22.39 17.76
N ASN A 168 -9.16 -22.10 17.92
CA ASN A 168 -9.66 -21.01 18.75
C ASN A 168 -10.19 -21.52 20.11
N GLU A 169 -10.19 -22.83 20.33
CA GLU A 169 -10.69 -23.42 21.58
C GLU A 169 -9.57 -23.51 22.62
N THR A 170 -8.37 -23.92 22.20
CA THR A 170 -7.23 -24.11 23.09
C THR A 170 -6.55 -22.79 23.49
N LEU A 171 -6.32 -22.61 24.79
CA LEU A 171 -5.51 -21.51 25.33
C LEU A 171 -4.03 -21.90 25.35
N TYR A 172 -3.21 -21.18 24.59
CA TYR A 172 -1.77 -21.32 24.61
C TYR A 172 -1.17 -20.43 25.68
N VAL A 173 -0.47 -21.03 26.65
CA VAL A 173 0.26 -20.34 27.72
C VAL A 173 1.74 -20.50 27.46
N CYS A 174 2.47 -19.39 27.31
CA CYS A 174 3.90 -19.42 27.04
C CYS A 174 4.70 -18.70 28.15
N GLY A 175 5.81 -19.30 28.57
CA GLY A 175 6.78 -18.63 29.43
C GLY A 175 7.55 -17.57 28.68
N ILE A 176 7.82 -16.40 29.29
CA ILE A 176 8.69 -15.39 28.68
C ILE A 176 10.11 -15.91 28.59
N ASP A 177 10.61 -16.44 29.70
CA ASP A 177 12.01 -16.80 29.86
C ASP A 177 12.39 -18.02 29.02
N ASP A 178 13.49 -17.92 28.27
CA ASP A 178 14.08 -18.91 27.35
C ASP A 178 13.23 -19.42 26.17
N VAL A 179 11.93 -19.14 26.10
CA VAL A 179 11.05 -19.55 24.97
C VAL A 179 10.68 -18.36 24.06
N LEU A 180 10.34 -17.22 24.67
CA LEU A 180 9.94 -16.00 23.97
C LEU A 180 11.05 -14.95 23.87
N ILE A 181 12.21 -15.14 24.53
CA ILE A 181 13.35 -14.18 24.52
C ILE A 181 13.99 -13.99 23.13
N SER A 182 13.51 -14.68 22.09
CA SER A 182 13.64 -14.20 20.71
C SER A 182 12.80 -12.94 20.41
N ALA A 183 12.14 -12.32 21.39
CA ALA A 183 11.26 -11.16 21.25
C ALA A 183 11.92 -9.94 20.56
N GLU A 184 13.25 -9.89 20.41
CA GLU A 184 13.91 -8.90 19.55
C GLU A 184 13.68 -9.12 18.04
N SER A 185 13.31 -10.34 17.64
CA SER A 185 12.95 -10.70 16.26
C SER A 185 11.62 -10.04 15.89
N GLN A 186 11.70 -9.00 15.06
CA GLN A 186 10.52 -8.33 14.48
C GLN A 186 9.60 -9.31 13.71
N TYR A 187 10.14 -10.44 13.23
CA TYR A 187 9.36 -11.52 12.63
C TYR A 187 8.46 -12.22 13.67
N SER A 188 9.00 -12.57 14.84
CA SER A 188 8.26 -13.27 15.89
C SER A 188 7.09 -12.43 16.40
N LYS A 189 7.27 -11.10 16.53
CA LYS A 189 6.18 -10.18 16.90
C LYS A 189 5.07 -10.13 15.85
N VAL A 190 5.43 -10.03 14.56
CA VAL A 190 4.45 -9.98 13.47
C VAL A 190 3.67 -11.30 13.37
N GLU A 191 4.34 -12.45 13.51
CA GLU A 191 3.67 -13.75 13.45
C GLU A 191 2.82 -14.01 14.70
N LEU A 192 3.26 -13.60 15.89
CA LEU A 192 2.44 -13.68 17.10
C LEU A 192 1.17 -12.83 16.98
N ASN A 193 1.29 -11.57 16.55
CA ASN A 193 0.12 -10.71 16.29
C ASN A 193 -0.81 -11.31 15.25
N ARG A 194 -0.24 -11.98 14.25
CA ARG A 194 -1.03 -12.66 13.23
C ARG A 194 -1.81 -13.85 13.80
N LEU A 195 -1.23 -14.62 14.72
CA LEU A 195 -1.93 -15.71 15.42
C LEU A 195 -3.06 -15.16 16.30
N ILE A 196 -2.78 -14.12 17.09
CA ILE A 196 -3.77 -13.50 17.97
C ILE A 196 -4.94 -12.93 17.16
N ARG A 197 -4.66 -12.22 16.06
CA ARG A 197 -5.70 -11.75 15.11
C ARG A 197 -6.43 -12.89 14.40
N GLY A 198 -5.78 -14.03 14.22
CA GLY A 198 -6.36 -15.26 13.67
C GLY A 198 -7.36 -15.94 14.61
N GLY A 199 -7.51 -15.46 15.85
CA GLY A 199 -8.44 -16.00 16.86
C GLY A 199 -7.77 -16.91 17.89
N VAL A 200 -6.45 -17.11 17.82
CA VAL A 200 -5.71 -17.93 18.77
C VAL A 200 -5.74 -17.26 20.15
N LYS A 201 -6.20 -18.01 21.15
CA LYS A 201 -6.13 -17.59 22.56
C LYS A 201 -4.70 -17.79 23.05
N PHE A 202 -4.00 -16.69 23.28
CA PHE A 202 -2.61 -16.69 23.72
C PHE A 202 -2.45 -15.82 24.96
N THR A 203 -1.83 -16.36 26.01
CA THR A 203 -1.42 -15.61 27.20
C THR A 203 0.00 -15.99 27.60
N ILE A 204 0.60 -15.16 28.44
CA ILE A 204 1.98 -15.28 28.87
C ILE A 204 1.98 -15.54 30.36
N SER A 205 2.75 -16.51 30.80
CA SER A 205 2.96 -16.78 32.23
C SER A 205 4.40 -16.43 32.56
N THR A 206 4.61 -15.44 33.42
CA THR A 206 5.95 -15.02 33.83
C THR A 206 6.01 -14.71 35.32
N THR A 207 7.19 -14.87 35.90
CA THR A 207 7.50 -14.39 37.25
C THR A 207 7.87 -12.90 37.26
N ARG A 208 8.04 -12.29 36.08
CA ARG A 208 8.36 -10.86 35.92
C ARG A 208 7.16 -9.98 36.23
N THR A 209 7.44 -8.71 36.52
CA THR A 209 6.39 -7.73 36.79
C THR A 209 5.60 -7.38 35.51
N PRO A 210 4.31 -7.00 35.61
CA PRO A 210 3.52 -6.59 34.45
C PRO A 210 4.14 -5.44 33.65
N ALA A 211 4.84 -4.51 34.33
CA ALA A 211 5.51 -3.39 33.68
C ALA A 211 6.70 -3.84 32.80
N GLU A 212 7.48 -4.81 33.28
CA GLU A 212 8.61 -5.38 32.54
C GLU A 212 8.14 -6.24 31.37
N LEU A 213 7.06 -7.00 31.57
CA LEU A 213 6.38 -7.71 30.49
C LEU A 213 5.90 -6.75 29.39
N MET A 214 5.25 -5.64 29.76
CA MET A 214 4.76 -4.66 28.78
C MET A 214 5.88 -4.04 27.94
N SER A 215 7.07 -3.82 28.53
CA SER A 215 8.22 -3.29 27.80
C SER A 215 8.83 -4.33 26.84
N LEU A 216 8.95 -5.59 27.27
CA LEU A 216 9.43 -6.71 26.45
C LEU A 216 8.48 -7.01 25.28
N MET A 217 7.18 -6.98 25.55
CA MET A 217 6.11 -7.31 24.60
C MET A 217 5.57 -6.08 23.85
N HIS A 218 6.29 -4.95 23.91
CA HIS A 218 5.90 -3.74 23.19
C HIS A 218 5.74 -4.02 21.68
N GLY A 219 4.55 -3.70 21.16
CA GLY A 219 4.15 -3.96 19.78
C GLY A 219 3.42 -5.29 19.55
N THR A 220 3.10 -6.04 20.60
CA THR A 220 2.21 -7.21 20.51
C THR A 220 0.79 -6.88 20.97
N GLU A 221 -0.21 -7.45 20.31
CA GLU A 221 -1.64 -7.18 20.52
C GLU A 221 -2.26 -8.22 21.45
N LEU A 222 -1.76 -8.31 22.69
CA LEU A 222 -2.30 -9.25 23.69
C LEU A 222 -3.74 -8.87 24.04
N ASN A 223 -4.68 -9.80 23.81
CA ASN A 223 -6.11 -9.62 24.09
C ASN A 223 -6.57 -10.27 25.40
N LEU A 224 -5.69 -11.02 26.06
CA LEU A 224 -5.98 -11.75 27.29
C LEU A 224 -5.14 -11.19 28.45
N PRO A 225 -5.64 -11.26 29.69
CA PRO A 225 -4.88 -10.87 30.87
C PRO A 225 -3.62 -11.73 31.00
N VAL A 226 -2.59 -11.11 31.58
CA VAL A 226 -1.24 -11.63 31.73
C VAL A 226 -0.89 -11.77 33.21
#